data_AF-A0A1H4WKQ4-F1
#
_entry.id   AF-A0A1H4WKQ4-F1
#
_cell.length_a   1.000
_cell.length_b   1.000
_cell.length_c   1.000
_cell.angle_alpha   90.00
_cell.angle_beta   90.00
_cell.angle_gamma   90.00
#
_symmetry.space_group_name_H-M   'P 1'
#
loop_
_entity.id
_entity.type
_entity.pdbx_description
1 polymer ?
#
loop_
_entity_poly.entity_id
_entity_poly.type
_entity_poly.pdbx_seq_one_letter_code
_entity_poly.pdbx_strand_id
1 'polypeptide(L)'
;MNRVSRRRSNADQIRKNHLMDDERSIVAYLPWLARKDDTDEQVELMFVEREGDTVYVRETDPCDPPPTLSPVYDGETIVVMTPISHSAVYSGETGDNLMFSSRLVPDDGPGSNNARVLRFGEHDDGRRVHVRPGGQVTFEPVAELLAINELESRGNEGYVPITPVLFTWFATVPDVPEERSRYLLAAARRLDRAQSLFTQAASALDFEPTHWPATRRALFEMIGIVELAVVSLSRAMDMCIRMSKLIGVATPVPDAVSTRIAAVTEIRNAYEHIEDRALGRVRNEPNEDAATIFEHTSLITDNVVTYGKYTLDLDSDVTEITDALRAFLLRATADAS
;
A
#
# COMPACT_ATOMS: atom_id res chain seq x y z
N MET A 1 53.92 -38.09 1.41
CA MET A 1 53.32 -38.08 2.77
C MET A 1 51.83 -37.76 2.65
N ASN A 2 51.03 -38.61 3.28
CA ASN A 2 49.57 -38.75 3.25
C ASN A 2 48.71 -37.48 3.37
N ARG A 3 47.59 -37.44 2.63
CA ARG A 3 46.22 -37.26 3.19
C ARG A 3 45.15 -37.50 2.11
N VAL A 4 44.83 -38.77 1.91
CA VAL A 4 43.57 -39.22 1.30
C VAL A 4 42.74 -39.84 2.42
N SER A 5 41.76 -39.12 2.96
CA SER A 5 40.68 -39.68 3.79
C SER A 5 39.76 -38.54 4.25
N ARG A 6 38.60 -38.38 3.60
CA ARG A 6 37.35 -37.76 4.11
C ARG A 6 36.27 -37.60 3.03
N ARG A 7 36.13 -38.58 2.12
CA ARG A 7 35.01 -38.64 1.15
C ARG A 7 34.22 -39.95 1.18
N ARG A 8 34.43 -40.81 2.19
CA ARG A 8 33.73 -42.08 2.35
C ARG A 8 32.57 -42.08 3.36
N SER A 9 32.29 -40.97 4.07
CA SER A 9 31.23 -41.01 5.11
C SER A 9 29.82 -40.62 4.64
N ASN A 10 29.63 -39.82 3.58
CA ASN A 10 28.26 -39.43 3.19
C ASN A 10 27.51 -40.49 2.38
N ALA A 11 28.20 -41.23 1.49
CA ALA A 11 27.55 -42.29 0.69
C ALA A 11 27.17 -43.52 1.54
N ASP A 12 27.96 -43.83 2.57
CA ASP A 12 27.66 -44.92 3.51
C ASP A 12 26.60 -44.52 4.55
N GLN A 13 26.44 -43.23 4.87
CA GLN A 13 25.33 -42.73 5.69
C GLN A 13 24.00 -42.78 4.91
N ILE A 14 24.02 -42.39 3.63
CA ILE A 14 22.86 -42.46 2.73
C ILE A 14 22.47 -43.93 2.46
N ARG A 15 23.44 -44.84 2.33
CA ARG A 15 23.16 -46.28 2.21
C ARG A 15 22.70 -46.94 3.51
N LYS A 16 23.17 -46.50 4.68
CA LYS A 16 22.68 -47.04 5.97
C LYS A 16 21.25 -46.62 6.28
N ASN A 17 20.83 -45.43 5.86
CA ASN A 17 19.42 -45.03 5.99
C ASN A 17 18.51 -45.79 5.01
N HIS A 18 19.04 -46.39 3.95
CA HIS A 18 18.26 -47.14 2.96
C HIS A 18 18.23 -48.66 3.19
N LEU A 19 19.00 -49.17 4.16
CA LEU A 19 19.13 -50.61 4.47
C LEU A 19 18.50 -51.02 5.82
N MET A 20 17.81 -50.10 6.49
CA MET A 20 17.06 -50.34 7.75
C MET A 20 15.54 -50.36 7.56
N ASP A 21 15.04 -50.18 6.33
CA ASP A 21 13.59 -50.19 6.01
C ASP A 21 12.99 -51.61 5.88
N ASP A 22 13.82 -52.66 5.93
CA ASP A 22 13.41 -54.03 5.51
C ASP A 22 12.69 -54.87 6.58
N GLU A 23 12.42 -54.36 7.79
CA GLU A 23 11.71 -55.12 8.85
C GLU A 23 10.45 -54.45 9.41
N ARG A 24 10.08 -53.24 8.96
CA ARG A 24 8.87 -52.57 9.47
C ARG A 24 7.66 -52.90 8.58
N SER A 25 6.57 -53.37 9.17
CA SER A 25 5.34 -53.60 8.42
C SER A 25 4.71 -52.28 7.98
N ILE A 26 4.30 -52.19 6.72
CA ILE A 26 3.52 -51.06 6.21
C ILE A 26 2.13 -51.13 6.84
N VAL A 27 1.71 -50.05 7.51
CA VAL A 27 0.40 -49.95 8.16
C VAL A 27 -0.59 -49.17 7.30
N ALA A 28 -0.12 -48.27 6.44
CA ALA A 28 -0.96 -47.44 5.57
C ALA A 28 -0.18 -46.77 4.43
N TYR A 29 -0.89 -46.06 3.54
CA TYR A 29 -0.32 -45.22 2.48
C TYR A 29 -0.94 -43.81 2.52
N LEU A 30 -0.11 -42.77 2.40
CA LEU A 30 -0.57 -41.42 2.05
C LEU A 30 -1.04 -41.39 0.59
N PRO A 31 -2.07 -40.60 0.22
CA PRO A 31 -2.75 -39.52 0.99
C PRO A 31 -3.90 -39.98 1.91
N TRP A 32 -4.21 -41.27 2.01
CA TRP A 32 -5.48 -41.81 2.53
C TRP A 32 -5.68 -41.75 4.06
N LEU A 33 -4.96 -40.87 4.77
CA LEU A 33 -4.70 -41.01 6.21
C LEU A 33 -5.19 -39.87 7.12
N ALA A 34 -5.81 -38.79 6.63
CA ALA A 34 -6.22 -37.71 7.54
C ALA A 34 -7.68 -37.26 7.39
N ARG A 35 -8.44 -37.49 8.47
CA ARG A 35 -9.55 -36.63 8.88
C ARG A 35 -8.96 -35.38 9.53
N LYS A 36 -9.50 -34.21 9.19
CA LYS A 36 -9.20 -32.97 9.89
C LYS A 36 -9.95 -32.97 11.23
N ASP A 37 -9.28 -32.64 12.32
CA ASP A 37 -9.92 -32.54 13.64
C ASP A 37 -11.18 -31.66 13.56
N ASP A 38 -12.30 -32.16 14.11
CA ASP A 38 -13.64 -31.55 14.15
C ASP A 38 -14.40 -31.30 12.82
N THR A 39 -13.92 -31.81 11.68
CA THR A 39 -14.69 -31.77 10.41
C THR A 39 -14.65 -33.11 9.66
N ASP A 40 -15.77 -33.52 9.06
CA ASP A 40 -15.83 -34.72 8.21
C ASP A 40 -15.14 -34.52 6.84
N GLU A 41 -14.40 -33.43 6.64
CA GLU A 41 -13.63 -33.16 5.42
C GLU A 41 -12.37 -34.03 5.36
N GLN A 42 -12.25 -34.77 4.26
CA GLN A 42 -11.01 -35.46 3.90
C GLN A 42 -10.05 -34.44 3.28
N VAL A 43 -8.83 -34.39 3.79
CA VAL A 43 -7.77 -33.54 3.23
C VAL A 43 -6.71 -34.42 2.60
N GLU A 44 -6.37 -34.15 1.34
CA GLU A 44 -5.29 -34.88 0.67
C GLU A 44 -3.94 -34.40 1.21
N LEU A 45 -3.15 -35.35 1.72
CA LEU A 45 -1.84 -35.11 2.30
C LEU A 45 -0.71 -35.48 1.33
N MET A 46 0.29 -34.61 1.24
CA MET A 46 1.54 -34.84 0.53
C MET A 46 2.67 -35.12 1.52
N PHE A 47 3.45 -36.16 1.24
CA PHE A 47 4.68 -36.46 1.97
C PHE A 47 5.71 -35.34 1.76
N VAL A 48 6.33 -34.87 2.83
CA VAL A 48 7.41 -33.86 2.78
C VAL A 48 8.74 -34.53 3.09
N GLU A 49 8.88 -35.12 4.26
CA GLU A 49 10.13 -35.70 4.74
C GLU A 49 9.92 -36.69 5.89
N ARG A 50 10.96 -37.47 6.20
CA ARG A 50 10.99 -38.44 7.30
C ARG A 50 12.25 -38.22 8.14
N GLU A 51 12.08 -37.99 9.44
CA GLU A 51 13.16 -37.82 10.41
C GLU A 51 13.02 -38.85 11.54
N GLY A 52 13.84 -39.89 11.51
CA GLY A 52 13.71 -41.01 12.45
C GLY A 52 12.36 -41.71 12.27
N ASP A 53 11.59 -41.81 13.35
CA ASP A 53 10.24 -42.40 13.33
C ASP A 53 9.13 -41.34 13.13
N THR A 54 9.49 -40.11 12.74
CA THR A 54 8.51 -39.04 12.45
C THR A 54 8.40 -38.79 10.96
N VAL A 55 7.17 -38.80 10.45
CA VAL A 55 6.83 -38.52 9.05
C VAL A 55 6.10 -37.20 8.98
N TYR A 56 6.72 -36.20 8.35
CA TYR A 56 6.12 -34.90 8.14
C TYR A 56 5.33 -34.89 6.84
N VAL A 57 4.09 -34.45 6.94
CA VAL A 57 3.13 -34.35 5.83
C VAL A 57 2.54 -32.96 5.79
N ARG A 58 2.09 -32.53 4.63
CA ARG A 58 1.39 -31.25 4.46
C ARG A 58 0.10 -31.43 3.70
N GLU A 59 -0.83 -30.50 3.85
CA GLU A 59 -1.97 -30.42 2.95
C GLU A 59 -1.50 -30.12 1.52
N THR A 60 -2.18 -30.71 0.54
CA THR A 60 -2.00 -30.36 -0.87
C THR A 60 -2.40 -28.91 -1.13
N ASP A 61 -1.62 -28.23 -1.98
CA ASP A 61 -1.90 -26.89 -2.46
C ASP A 61 -2.56 -26.95 -3.86
N PRO A 62 -3.30 -25.92 -4.28
CA PRO A 62 -3.98 -25.90 -5.59
C PRO A 62 -3.07 -26.15 -6.80
N CYS A 63 -1.79 -25.79 -6.70
CA CYS A 63 -0.79 -25.99 -7.74
C CYS A 63 -0.10 -27.35 -7.73
N ASP A 64 -0.34 -28.17 -6.71
CA ASP A 64 0.37 -29.44 -6.56
C ASP A 64 -0.07 -30.47 -7.62
N PRO A 65 0.85 -31.32 -8.11
CA PRO A 65 0.46 -32.51 -8.82
C PRO A 65 -0.26 -33.48 -7.86
N PRO A 66 -1.01 -34.47 -8.40
CA PRO A 66 -1.64 -35.49 -7.58
C PRO A 66 -0.62 -36.16 -6.63
N PRO A 67 -0.97 -36.35 -5.34
CA PRO A 67 -0.04 -36.87 -4.35
C PRO A 67 0.42 -38.30 -4.69
N THR A 68 1.71 -38.55 -4.53
CA THR A 68 2.29 -39.88 -4.72
C THR A 68 2.01 -40.77 -3.52
N LEU A 69 1.79 -42.07 -3.78
CA LEU A 69 1.65 -43.07 -2.72
C LEU A 69 2.95 -43.22 -1.94
N SER A 70 2.94 -42.78 -0.68
CA SER A 70 4.07 -42.93 0.24
C SER A 70 3.70 -43.90 1.37
N PRO A 71 4.47 -44.98 1.62
CA PRO A 71 4.17 -45.92 2.68
C PRO A 71 4.42 -45.29 4.06
N VAL A 72 3.55 -45.63 5.01
CA VAL A 72 3.71 -45.37 6.44
C VAL A 72 3.95 -46.70 7.14
N TYR A 73 5.00 -46.77 7.93
CA TYR A 73 5.45 -47.97 8.62
C TYR A 73 4.96 -48.01 10.07
N ASP A 74 4.88 -49.22 10.62
CA ASP A 74 4.55 -49.43 12.02
C ASP A 74 5.57 -48.72 12.95
N GLY A 75 5.06 -48.09 14.00
CA GLY A 75 5.84 -47.24 14.91
C GLY A 75 6.10 -45.81 14.43
N GLU A 76 5.71 -45.43 13.20
CA GLU A 76 5.86 -44.06 12.72
C GLU A 76 4.78 -43.12 13.28
N THR A 77 5.20 -41.91 13.64
CA THR A 77 4.32 -40.81 14.03
C THR A 77 4.15 -39.84 12.85
N ILE A 78 2.91 -39.64 12.41
CA ILE A 78 2.60 -38.67 11.36
C ILE A 78 2.41 -37.30 12.00
N VAL A 79 3.10 -36.29 11.46
CA VAL A 79 3.00 -34.90 11.91
C VAL A 79 2.57 -34.04 10.74
N VAL A 80 1.37 -33.46 10.83
CA VAL A 80 0.84 -32.54 9.83
C VAL A 80 1.43 -31.16 10.06
N MET A 81 2.02 -30.60 9.00
CA MET A 81 2.55 -29.23 8.98
C MET A 81 1.39 -28.23 8.88
N THR A 82 1.52 -27.08 9.54
CA THR A 82 0.52 -26.02 9.52
C THR A 82 0.67 -25.19 8.25
N PRO A 83 -0.38 -25.08 7.41
CA PRO A 83 -0.37 -24.21 6.25
C PRO A 83 -0.54 -22.74 6.67
N ILE A 84 0.32 -21.88 6.14
CA ILE A 84 0.28 -20.42 6.29
C ILE A 84 0.21 -19.81 4.90
N SER A 85 -0.86 -19.08 4.64
CA SER A 85 -1.10 -18.45 3.34
C SER A 85 -0.92 -16.94 3.37
N HIS A 86 -1.14 -16.29 4.52
CA HIS A 86 -1.14 -14.85 4.63
C HIS A 86 -0.47 -14.38 5.92
N SER A 87 0.11 -13.19 5.87
CA SER A 87 0.44 -12.37 7.04
C SER A 87 -0.49 -11.17 7.09
N ALA A 88 -0.71 -10.64 8.28
CA ALA A 88 -1.47 -9.42 8.48
C ALA A 88 -0.78 -8.51 9.48
N VAL A 89 -0.81 -7.22 9.20
CA VAL A 89 -0.35 -6.14 10.06
C VAL A 89 -1.61 -5.46 10.62
N TYR A 90 -1.64 -5.31 11.93
CA TYR A 90 -2.74 -4.70 12.66
C TYR A 90 -2.26 -3.43 13.37
N SER A 91 -3.15 -2.45 13.51
CA SER A 91 -2.94 -1.29 14.36
C SER A 91 -3.59 -1.48 15.73
N GLY A 92 -3.00 -0.85 16.75
CA GLY A 92 -3.50 -0.87 18.13
C GLY A 92 -2.96 -2.05 18.96
N GLU A 93 -2.97 -1.88 20.28
CA GLU A 93 -2.45 -2.88 21.23
C GLU A 93 -3.25 -4.17 21.25
N THR A 94 -4.53 -4.13 20.87
CA THR A 94 -5.44 -5.29 20.84
C THR A 94 -5.43 -6.04 19.51
N GLY A 95 -4.85 -5.46 18.46
CA GLY A 95 -4.80 -6.10 17.13
C GLY A 95 -6.15 -6.13 16.40
N ASP A 96 -7.12 -5.29 16.79
CA ASP A 96 -8.48 -5.36 16.22
C ASP A 96 -8.61 -4.68 14.84
N ASN A 97 -7.66 -3.82 14.48
CA ASN A 97 -7.73 -2.99 13.28
C ASN A 97 -6.73 -3.46 12.23
N LEU A 98 -7.18 -4.32 11.31
CA LEU A 98 -6.38 -4.77 10.18
C LEU A 98 -5.92 -3.55 9.35
N MET A 99 -4.61 -3.36 9.23
CA MET A 99 -4.01 -2.34 8.36
C MET A 99 -3.73 -2.88 6.96
N PHE A 100 -3.11 -4.06 6.89
CA PHE A 100 -2.68 -4.65 5.64
C PHE A 100 -2.56 -6.17 5.77
N SER A 101 -2.93 -6.91 4.73
CA SER A 101 -2.64 -8.32 4.63
C SER A 101 -1.83 -8.60 3.37
N SER A 102 -0.95 -9.58 3.45
CA SER A 102 -0.04 -9.97 2.38
C SER A 102 -0.13 -11.45 2.15
N ARG A 103 -0.13 -11.84 0.87
CA ARG A 103 -0.01 -13.24 0.48
C ARG A 103 1.43 -13.69 0.69
N LEU A 104 1.63 -14.79 1.40
CA LEU A 104 2.94 -15.40 1.63
C LEU A 104 3.14 -16.62 0.72
N VAL A 105 4.31 -16.70 0.09
CA VAL A 105 4.73 -17.86 -0.70
C VAL A 105 6.09 -18.39 -0.23
N PRO A 106 6.38 -19.69 -0.39
CA PRO A 106 7.68 -20.25 -0.04
C PRO A 106 8.81 -19.61 -0.86
N ASP A 107 9.94 -19.34 -0.22
CA ASP A 107 11.12 -18.75 -0.90
C ASP A 107 11.99 -19.84 -1.58
N ASP A 108 12.24 -20.95 -0.87
CA ASP A 108 13.13 -22.05 -1.32
C ASP A 108 12.39 -23.33 -1.76
N GLY A 109 11.11 -23.23 -2.11
CA GLY A 109 10.28 -24.37 -2.52
C GLY A 109 9.53 -25.08 -1.37
N PRO A 110 8.85 -26.21 -1.67
CA PRO A 110 7.92 -26.86 -0.73
C PRO A 110 8.62 -27.35 0.54
N GLY A 111 8.09 -27.02 1.72
CA GLY A 111 8.62 -27.43 3.02
C GLY A 111 9.71 -26.51 3.60
N SER A 112 10.05 -25.41 2.92
CA SER A 112 10.90 -24.37 3.49
C SER A 112 10.14 -23.57 4.57
N ASN A 113 10.81 -23.27 5.67
CA ASN A 113 10.33 -22.33 6.69
C ASN A 113 10.57 -20.86 6.28
N ASN A 114 11.28 -20.63 5.17
CA ASN A 114 11.48 -19.30 4.60
C ASN A 114 10.28 -18.93 3.72
N ALA A 115 9.69 -17.80 4.02
CA ALA A 115 8.61 -17.23 3.24
C ALA A 115 9.01 -15.85 2.70
N ARG A 116 8.36 -15.47 1.62
CA ARG A 116 8.38 -14.11 1.10
C ARG A 116 6.97 -13.65 0.79
N VAL A 117 6.78 -12.34 0.72
CA VAL A 117 5.55 -11.76 0.20
C VAL A 117 5.47 -12.04 -1.31
N LEU A 118 4.28 -12.43 -1.78
CA LEU A 118 3.96 -12.54 -3.20
C LEU A 118 4.12 -11.15 -3.84
N ARG A 119 4.91 -11.04 -4.92
CA ARG A 119 5.20 -9.74 -5.53
C ARG A 119 3.97 -9.18 -6.23
N PHE A 120 3.92 -7.85 -6.35
CA PHE A 120 2.83 -7.22 -7.09
C PHE A 120 2.86 -7.67 -8.57
N GLY A 121 1.72 -8.17 -9.06
CA GLY A 121 1.61 -8.71 -10.42
C GLY A 121 2.16 -10.12 -10.61
N GLU A 122 2.73 -10.75 -9.59
CA GLU A 122 3.07 -12.18 -9.61
C GLU A 122 1.79 -13.03 -9.59
N HIS A 123 1.76 -14.08 -10.41
CA HIS A 123 0.63 -15.01 -10.44
C HIS A 123 0.61 -15.85 -9.15
N ASP A 124 -0.50 -15.76 -8.39
CA ASP A 124 -0.74 -16.66 -7.26
C ASP A 124 -1.28 -17.99 -7.79
N ASP A 125 -0.47 -19.05 -7.67
CA ASP A 125 -0.86 -20.41 -8.00
C ASP A 125 -1.45 -21.18 -6.80
N GLY A 126 -1.60 -20.50 -5.65
CA GLY A 126 -2.19 -21.06 -4.44
C GLY A 126 -1.20 -21.75 -3.50
N ARG A 127 0.10 -21.80 -3.82
CA ARG A 127 1.12 -22.45 -2.96
C ARG A 127 1.19 -21.82 -1.56
N ARG A 128 1.15 -22.63 -0.51
CA ARG A 128 1.20 -22.15 0.89
C ARG A 128 2.57 -22.43 1.50
N VAL A 129 2.93 -21.64 2.50
CA VAL A 129 4.08 -21.93 3.35
C VAL A 129 3.64 -22.97 4.35
N HIS A 130 4.39 -24.06 4.51
CA HIS A 130 4.04 -25.11 5.46
C HIS A 130 5.13 -25.14 6.52
N VAL A 131 4.74 -25.07 7.79
CA VAL A 131 5.66 -25.08 8.93
C VAL A 131 5.40 -26.26 9.84
N ARG A 132 6.48 -26.86 10.34
CA ARG A 132 6.40 -27.89 11.37
C ARG A 132 5.76 -27.32 12.65
N PRO A 133 5.05 -28.13 13.45
CA PRO A 133 4.55 -27.68 14.76
C PRO A 133 5.67 -27.12 15.64
N GLY A 134 5.47 -25.93 16.18
CA GLY A 134 6.49 -25.20 16.97
C GLY A 134 7.61 -24.56 16.14
N GLY A 135 7.61 -24.72 14.81
CA GLY A 135 8.52 -24.05 13.90
C GLY A 135 8.21 -22.56 13.77
N GLN A 136 9.22 -21.78 13.37
CA GLN A 136 9.08 -20.35 13.08
C GLN A 136 9.15 -20.12 11.56
N VAL A 137 8.28 -19.25 11.05
CA VAL A 137 8.42 -18.70 9.70
C VAL A 137 9.27 -17.45 9.77
N THR A 138 10.29 -17.38 8.93
CA THR A 138 11.07 -16.17 8.71
C THR A 138 10.71 -15.57 7.37
N PHE A 139 10.35 -14.28 7.37
CA PHE A 139 10.08 -13.50 6.16
C PHE A 139 10.35 -12.02 6.42
N GLU A 140 10.62 -11.28 5.35
CA GLU A 140 10.69 -9.82 5.38
C GLU A 140 9.31 -9.26 4.98
N PRO A 141 8.58 -8.61 5.90
CA PRO A 141 7.21 -8.13 5.67
C PRO A 141 7.18 -6.84 4.85
N VAL A 142 7.98 -6.75 3.78
CA VAL A 142 8.04 -5.55 2.94
C VAL A 142 6.86 -5.60 1.97
N ALA A 143 5.80 -4.88 2.32
CA ALA A 143 4.71 -4.60 1.41
C ALA A 143 5.22 -3.72 0.26
N GLU A 144 4.94 -4.12 -0.98
CA GLU A 144 5.20 -3.26 -2.12
C GLU A 144 4.22 -2.07 -2.10
N LEU A 145 4.74 -0.85 -2.22
CA LEU A 145 3.93 0.38 -2.19
C LEU A 145 2.81 0.36 -3.22
N LEU A 146 3.08 -0.19 -4.42
CA LEU A 146 2.08 -0.34 -5.49
C LEU A 146 0.98 -1.34 -5.13
N ALA A 147 1.30 -2.40 -4.37
CA ALA A 147 0.29 -3.36 -3.92
C ALA A 147 -0.70 -2.72 -2.93
N ILE A 148 -0.20 -1.91 -1.99
CA ILE A 148 -1.05 -1.12 -1.08
C ILE A 148 -1.91 -0.14 -1.88
N ASN A 149 -1.30 0.56 -2.85
CA ASN A 149 -2.01 1.51 -3.69
C ASN A 149 -3.17 0.86 -4.47
N GLU A 150 -2.94 -0.33 -5.04
CA GLU A 150 -3.99 -1.08 -5.75
C GLU A 150 -5.13 -1.47 -4.81
N LEU A 151 -4.83 -1.94 -3.59
CA LEU A 151 -5.86 -2.30 -2.61
C LEU A 151 -6.74 -1.11 -2.24
N GLU A 152 -6.13 0.05 -1.97
CA GLU A 152 -6.86 1.30 -1.69
C GLU A 152 -7.68 1.79 -2.89
N SER A 153 -7.30 1.39 -4.10
CA SER A 153 -8.01 1.78 -5.33
C SER A 153 -9.24 0.90 -5.62
N ARG A 154 -9.35 -0.29 -5.01
CA ARG A 154 -10.44 -1.23 -5.31
C ARG A 154 -11.80 -0.67 -4.89
N GLY A 155 -12.72 -0.60 -5.85
CA GLY A 155 -14.08 -0.12 -5.62
C GLY A 155 -14.22 1.40 -5.56
N ASN A 156 -13.14 2.15 -5.83
CA ASN A 156 -13.15 3.60 -5.89
C ASN A 156 -13.08 4.07 -7.36
N GLU A 157 -14.06 4.88 -7.78
CA GLU A 157 -14.01 5.60 -9.05
C GLU A 157 -13.43 7.00 -8.80
N GLY A 158 -12.37 7.38 -9.51
CA GLY A 158 -11.74 8.69 -9.39
C GLY A 158 -10.50 8.73 -8.49
N TYR A 159 -10.29 9.85 -7.79
CA TYR A 159 -9.10 10.05 -6.97
C TYR A 159 -9.07 9.11 -5.76
N VAL A 160 -7.98 8.37 -5.62
CA VAL A 160 -7.72 7.49 -4.47
C VAL A 160 -6.79 8.21 -3.50
N PRO A 161 -7.17 8.44 -2.23
CA PRO A 161 -6.31 9.10 -1.26
C PRO A 161 -4.93 8.44 -1.12
N ILE A 162 -3.88 9.25 -1.07
CA ILE A 162 -2.49 8.75 -0.99
C ILE A 162 -1.99 8.65 0.46
N THR A 163 -2.56 9.41 1.39
CA THR A 163 -2.17 9.34 2.81
C THR A 163 -2.32 7.92 3.39
N PRO A 164 -3.45 7.19 3.20
CA PRO A 164 -3.58 5.84 3.72
C PRO A 164 -2.52 4.90 3.13
N VAL A 165 -2.25 5.02 1.82
CA VAL A 165 -1.22 4.24 1.13
C VAL A 165 0.15 4.45 1.78
N LEU A 166 0.58 5.71 1.93
CA LEU A 166 1.89 6.01 2.51
C LEU A 166 1.96 5.62 3.99
N PHE A 167 0.88 5.85 4.75
CA PHE A 167 0.81 5.51 6.17
C PHE A 167 0.97 4.02 6.39
N THR A 168 0.21 3.21 5.65
CA THR A 168 0.31 1.75 5.71
C THR A 168 1.69 1.30 5.29
N TRP A 169 2.27 1.86 4.22
CA TRP A 169 3.60 1.48 3.77
C TRP A 169 4.68 1.79 4.83
N PHE A 170 4.70 3.00 5.39
CA PHE A 170 5.64 3.36 6.46
C PHE A 170 5.47 2.52 7.75
N ALA A 171 4.28 1.96 7.99
CA ALA A 171 4.05 1.04 9.09
C ALA A 171 4.61 -0.38 8.83
N THR A 172 4.81 -0.74 7.57
CA THR A 172 5.31 -2.07 7.16
C THR A 172 6.80 -2.10 6.81
N VAL A 173 7.38 -0.98 6.40
CA VAL A 173 8.78 -0.90 5.98
C VAL A 173 9.69 -0.52 7.15
N PRO A 174 10.75 -1.30 7.44
CA PRO A 174 11.71 -0.96 8.48
C PRO A 174 12.58 0.25 8.08
N ASP A 175 13.13 0.94 9.08
CA ASP A 175 14.24 1.88 8.94
C ASP A 175 14.03 3.15 8.08
N VAL A 176 12.78 3.54 7.80
CA VAL A 176 12.52 4.84 7.17
C VAL A 176 12.79 5.98 8.17
N PRO A 177 13.63 6.99 7.86
CA PRO A 177 13.88 8.11 8.75
C PRO A 177 12.61 8.88 9.10
N GLU A 178 12.39 9.12 10.41
CA GLU A 178 11.15 9.70 10.93
C GLU A 178 10.82 11.10 10.35
N GLU A 179 11.84 11.92 10.09
CA GLU A 179 11.65 13.23 9.45
C GLU A 179 11.09 13.08 8.03
N ARG A 180 11.57 12.09 7.27
CA ARG A 180 11.10 11.83 5.90
C ARG A 180 9.66 11.36 5.89
N SER A 181 9.32 10.38 6.73
CA SER A 181 7.96 9.84 6.79
C SER A 181 6.95 10.89 7.23
N ARG A 182 7.27 11.70 8.26
CA ARG A 182 6.42 12.83 8.70
C ARG A 182 6.22 13.86 7.58
N TYR A 183 7.27 14.21 6.85
CA TYR A 183 7.19 15.19 5.77
C TYR A 183 6.33 14.70 4.61
N LEU A 184 6.57 13.47 4.13
CA LEU A 184 5.80 12.84 3.05
C LEU A 184 4.32 12.67 3.45
N LEU A 185 4.04 12.18 4.66
CA LEU A 185 2.67 12.07 5.17
C LEU A 185 1.98 13.42 5.30
N ALA A 186 2.68 14.47 5.73
CA ALA A 186 2.10 15.79 5.81
C ALA A 186 1.78 16.36 4.41
N ALA A 187 2.64 16.14 3.41
CA ALA A 187 2.37 16.53 2.02
C ALA A 187 1.16 15.76 1.44
N ALA A 188 1.13 14.44 1.61
CA ALA A 188 0.02 13.57 1.22
C ALA A 188 -1.32 14.01 1.83
N ARG A 189 -1.34 14.32 3.13
CA ARG A 189 -2.54 14.80 3.83
C ARG A 189 -3.08 16.10 3.27
N ARG A 190 -2.18 17.02 2.88
CA ARG A 190 -2.57 18.30 2.27
C ARG A 190 -3.16 18.10 0.88
N LEU A 191 -2.60 17.18 0.11
CA LEU A 191 -3.13 16.81 -1.21
C LEU A 191 -4.52 16.17 -1.08
N ASP A 192 -4.67 15.14 -0.24
CA ASP A 192 -5.95 14.47 -0.02
C ASP A 192 -7.03 15.43 0.49
N ARG A 193 -6.64 16.36 1.38
CA ARG A 193 -7.57 17.39 1.86
C ARG A 193 -7.97 18.36 0.76
N ALA A 194 -7.03 18.77 -0.10
CA ALA A 194 -7.34 19.63 -1.23
C ALA A 194 -8.36 18.97 -2.16
N GLN A 195 -8.10 17.71 -2.56
CA GLN A 195 -9.01 16.97 -3.42
C GLN A 195 -10.40 16.81 -2.79
N SER A 196 -10.46 16.41 -1.51
CA SER A 196 -11.72 16.26 -0.80
C SER A 196 -12.54 17.57 -0.78
N LEU A 197 -11.88 18.72 -0.67
CA LEU A 197 -12.53 20.03 -0.71
C LEU A 197 -12.99 20.40 -2.13
N PHE A 198 -12.20 20.13 -3.18
CA PHE A 198 -12.63 20.35 -4.56
C PHE A 198 -13.84 19.49 -4.92
N THR A 199 -13.87 18.21 -4.51
CA THR A 199 -15.05 17.36 -4.69
C THR A 199 -16.28 17.93 -3.96
N GLN A 200 -16.12 18.41 -2.72
CA GLN A 200 -17.21 19.06 -1.98
C GLN A 200 -17.69 20.35 -2.67
N ALA A 201 -16.78 21.16 -3.21
CA ALA A 201 -17.13 22.37 -3.97
C ALA A 201 -17.91 22.03 -5.25
N ALA A 202 -17.47 21.01 -5.99
CA ALA A 202 -18.18 20.54 -7.19
C ALA A 202 -19.59 20.03 -6.85
N SER A 203 -19.76 19.28 -5.76
CA SER A 203 -21.09 18.87 -5.28
C SER A 203 -21.96 20.05 -4.84
N ALA A 204 -21.37 21.12 -4.31
CA ALA A 204 -22.10 22.33 -3.95
C ALA A 204 -22.56 23.14 -5.17
N LEU A 205 -21.86 23.04 -6.30
CA LEU A 205 -22.23 23.66 -7.58
C LEU A 205 -23.39 22.94 -8.27
N ASP A 206 -23.57 21.64 -8.03
CA ASP A 206 -24.67 20.82 -8.59
C ASP A 206 -26.03 21.07 -7.90
N PHE A 207 -26.16 22.15 -7.12
CA PHE A 207 -27.38 22.47 -6.40
C PHE A 207 -28.44 23.14 -7.29
N GLU A 208 -29.64 22.55 -7.36
CA GLU A 208 -30.80 23.18 -8.02
C GLU A 208 -31.33 24.38 -7.22
N PRO A 209 -31.33 25.61 -7.78
CA PRO A 209 -31.79 26.80 -7.07
C PRO A 209 -33.29 26.72 -6.73
N THR A 210 -33.62 26.50 -5.46
CA THR A 210 -35.03 26.43 -5.01
C THR A 210 -35.58 27.80 -4.59
N HIS A 211 -34.77 28.63 -3.91
CA HIS A 211 -35.10 30.01 -3.57
C HIS A 211 -33.85 30.85 -3.23
N TRP A 212 -33.92 32.18 -3.46
CA TRP A 212 -32.76 33.08 -3.43
C TRP A 212 -31.92 33.08 -2.14
N PRO A 213 -32.50 33.04 -0.92
CA PRO A 213 -31.68 32.92 0.29
C PRO A 213 -30.88 31.62 0.43
N ALA A 214 -31.40 30.47 -0.04
CA ALA A 214 -30.69 29.20 0.04
C ALA A 214 -29.56 29.17 -0.99
N THR A 215 -29.84 29.60 -2.22
CA THR A 215 -28.82 29.73 -3.28
C THR A 215 -27.65 30.60 -2.83
N ARG A 216 -27.91 31.74 -2.18
CA ARG A 216 -26.84 32.61 -1.67
C ARG A 216 -25.97 31.92 -0.62
N ARG A 217 -26.56 31.16 0.31
CA ARG A 217 -25.78 30.43 1.33
C ARG A 217 -24.90 29.37 0.68
N ALA A 218 -25.46 28.59 -0.23
CA ALA A 218 -24.73 27.57 -0.97
C ALA A 218 -23.54 28.17 -1.76
N LEU A 219 -23.75 29.32 -2.41
CA LEU A 219 -22.69 30.02 -3.13
C LEU A 219 -21.54 30.47 -2.21
N PHE A 220 -21.84 31.10 -1.08
CA PHE A 220 -20.79 31.52 -0.14
C PHE A 220 -20.09 30.34 0.54
N GLU A 221 -20.81 29.25 0.80
CA GLU A 221 -20.22 28.02 1.31
C GLU A 221 -19.26 27.40 0.28
N MET A 222 -19.68 27.30 -0.99
CA MET A 222 -18.84 26.84 -2.09
C MET A 222 -17.57 27.69 -2.23
N ILE A 223 -17.69 29.02 -2.24
CA ILE A 223 -16.54 29.93 -2.31
C ILE A 223 -15.58 29.64 -1.15
N GLY A 224 -16.06 29.57 0.09
CA GLY A 224 -15.22 29.27 1.25
C GLY A 224 -14.56 27.89 1.19
N ILE A 225 -15.21 26.89 0.60
CA ILE A 225 -14.62 25.56 0.37
C ILE A 225 -13.48 25.65 -0.66
N VAL A 226 -13.69 26.36 -1.77
CA VAL A 226 -12.67 26.57 -2.82
C VAL A 226 -11.45 27.31 -2.27
N GLU A 227 -11.65 28.34 -1.44
CA GLU A 227 -10.58 29.06 -0.76
C GLU A 227 -9.68 28.09 0.03
N LEU A 228 -10.28 27.26 0.89
CA LEU A 228 -9.57 26.28 1.68
C LEU A 228 -8.91 25.19 0.82
N ALA A 229 -9.53 24.81 -0.29
CA ALA A 229 -9.01 23.82 -1.23
C ALA A 229 -7.72 24.34 -1.88
N VAL A 230 -7.74 25.56 -2.42
CA VAL A 230 -6.57 26.21 -3.05
C VAL A 230 -5.44 26.39 -2.04
N VAL A 231 -5.75 26.78 -0.79
CA VAL A 231 -4.75 26.86 0.27
C VAL A 231 -4.11 25.50 0.52
N SER A 232 -4.90 24.43 0.66
CA SER A 232 -4.37 23.08 0.89
C SER A 232 -3.53 22.58 -0.29
N LEU A 233 -3.99 22.80 -1.53
CA LEU A 233 -3.28 22.42 -2.75
C LEU A 233 -1.92 23.13 -2.84
N SER A 234 -1.92 24.45 -2.66
CA SER A 234 -0.70 25.26 -2.69
C SER A 234 0.32 24.79 -1.67
N ARG A 235 -0.11 24.43 -0.45
CA ARG A 235 0.78 23.88 0.57
C ARG A 235 1.33 22.51 0.19
N ALA A 236 0.52 21.64 -0.43
CA ALA A 236 0.98 20.35 -0.94
C ALA A 236 2.05 20.53 -2.04
N MET A 237 1.83 21.44 -2.99
CA MET A 237 2.80 21.77 -4.04
C MET A 237 4.10 22.34 -3.46
N ASP A 238 4.01 23.31 -2.55
CA ASP A 238 5.17 23.92 -1.88
C ASP A 238 6.01 22.86 -1.15
N MET A 239 5.36 21.90 -0.50
CA MET A 239 6.04 20.80 0.16
C MET A 239 6.76 19.91 -0.86
N CYS A 240 6.09 19.49 -1.92
CA CYS A 240 6.67 18.64 -2.98
C CYS A 240 7.89 19.30 -3.64
N ILE A 241 7.81 20.60 -3.96
CA ILE A 241 8.93 21.36 -4.55
C ILE A 241 10.14 21.40 -3.62
N ARG A 242 9.92 21.46 -2.31
CA ARG A 242 10.98 21.56 -1.30
C ARG A 242 11.56 20.21 -0.88
N MET A 243 10.97 19.08 -1.28
CA MET A 243 11.38 17.75 -0.82
C MET A 243 12.85 17.44 -1.10
N SER A 244 13.35 17.74 -2.30
CA SER A 244 14.75 17.48 -2.63
C SER A 244 15.71 18.20 -1.68
N LYS A 245 15.41 19.46 -1.34
CA LYS A 245 16.23 20.25 -0.43
C LYS A 245 16.08 19.85 1.04
N LEU A 246 14.88 19.51 1.48
CA LEU A 246 14.57 19.31 2.90
C LEU A 246 14.78 17.88 3.36
N ILE A 247 14.45 16.89 2.51
CA ILE A 247 14.48 15.47 2.86
C ILE A 247 15.33 14.63 1.90
N GLY A 248 15.94 15.24 0.89
CA GLY A 248 16.90 14.58 -0.01
C GLY A 248 16.27 13.69 -1.08
N VAL A 249 15.00 13.89 -1.43
CA VAL A 249 14.33 13.15 -2.51
C VAL A 249 14.96 13.48 -3.86
N ALA A 250 15.31 12.45 -4.64
CA ALA A 250 15.91 12.59 -5.96
C ALA A 250 14.88 12.69 -7.09
N THR A 251 13.66 12.15 -6.89
CA THR A 251 12.55 12.26 -7.85
C THR A 251 12.36 13.72 -8.28
N PRO A 252 12.35 14.02 -9.59
CA PRO A 252 12.10 15.38 -10.07
C PRO A 252 10.62 15.76 -9.90
N VAL A 253 10.38 17.04 -9.60
CA VAL A 253 9.02 17.60 -9.51
C VAL A 253 8.40 17.61 -10.91
N PRO A 254 7.13 17.19 -11.08
CA PRO A 254 6.47 17.18 -12.38
C PRO A 254 6.31 18.58 -13.00
N ASP A 255 6.36 18.66 -14.33
CA ASP A 255 6.24 19.91 -15.07
C ASP A 255 4.88 20.61 -14.83
N ALA A 256 3.80 19.84 -14.73
CA ALA A 256 2.45 20.33 -14.39
C ALA A 256 2.45 21.16 -13.09
N VAL A 257 3.21 20.72 -12.08
CA VAL A 257 3.35 21.43 -10.80
C VAL A 257 4.20 22.69 -10.98
N SER A 258 5.35 22.56 -11.66
CA SER A 258 6.29 23.67 -11.83
C SER A 258 5.73 24.81 -12.68
N THR A 259 4.87 24.50 -13.65
CA THR A 259 4.26 25.49 -14.56
C THR A 259 3.13 26.27 -13.88
N ARG A 260 2.42 25.64 -12.93
CA ARG A 260 1.23 26.23 -12.28
C ARG A 260 1.51 26.80 -10.89
N ILE A 261 2.64 26.49 -10.27
CA ILE A 261 2.94 26.93 -8.89
C ILE A 261 2.78 28.44 -8.71
N ALA A 262 3.25 29.26 -9.66
CA ALA A 262 3.16 30.71 -9.53
C ALA A 262 1.70 31.18 -9.45
N ALA A 263 0.81 30.65 -10.30
CA ALA A 263 -0.61 31.00 -10.28
C ALA A 263 -1.28 30.54 -8.99
N VAL A 264 -1.07 29.27 -8.60
CA VAL A 264 -1.67 28.71 -7.38
C VAL A 264 -1.18 29.44 -6.12
N THR A 265 0.11 29.81 -6.06
CA THR A 265 0.69 30.58 -4.96
C THR A 265 0.09 31.97 -4.86
N GLU A 266 -0.08 32.69 -5.97
CA GLU A 266 -0.63 34.04 -5.96
C GLU A 266 -2.12 34.06 -5.60
N ILE A 267 -2.90 33.11 -6.11
CA ILE A 267 -4.31 32.93 -5.73
C ILE A 267 -4.41 32.56 -4.24
N ARG A 268 -3.60 31.61 -3.74
CA ARG A 268 -3.52 31.32 -2.30
C ARG A 268 -3.23 32.59 -1.50
N ASN A 269 -2.21 33.34 -1.88
CA ASN A 269 -1.80 34.55 -1.14
C ASN A 269 -2.93 35.60 -1.12
N ALA A 270 -3.76 35.66 -2.16
CA ALA A 270 -4.93 36.53 -2.19
C ALA A 270 -5.99 36.08 -1.17
N TYR A 271 -6.27 34.77 -1.09
CA TYR A 271 -7.20 34.21 -0.10
C TYR A 271 -6.67 34.27 1.35
N GLU A 272 -5.39 33.98 1.59
CA GLU A 272 -4.78 34.05 2.94
C GLU A 272 -4.72 35.48 3.49
N HIS A 273 -4.79 36.50 2.63
CA HIS A 273 -4.74 37.91 2.99
C HIS A 273 -5.97 38.67 2.47
N ILE A 274 -7.13 38.02 2.52
CA ILE A 274 -8.38 38.54 1.96
C ILE A 274 -8.78 39.88 2.58
N GLU A 275 -8.39 40.15 3.83
CA GLU A 275 -8.61 41.42 4.53
C GLU A 275 -7.89 42.59 3.88
N ASP A 276 -6.68 42.38 3.37
CA ASP A 276 -5.89 43.41 2.67
C ASP A 276 -6.44 43.59 1.25
N ARG A 277 -6.81 42.48 0.60
CA ARG A 277 -7.46 42.49 -0.72
C ARG A 277 -8.78 43.25 -0.70
N ALA A 278 -9.58 43.10 0.36
CA ALA A 278 -10.84 43.82 0.54
C ALA A 278 -10.67 45.35 0.59
N LEU A 279 -9.48 45.83 0.96
CA LEU A 279 -9.12 47.25 0.98
C LEU A 279 -8.44 47.72 -0.31
N GLY A 280 -8.37 46.87 -1.34
CA GLY A 280 -7.69 47.17 -2.61
C GLY A 280 -6.16 47.17 -2.47
N ARG A 281 -5.61 46.34 -1.58
CA ARG A 281 -4.19 46.34 -1.22
C ARG A 281 -3.52 44.98 -1.32
N VAL A 282 -2.21 45.03 -1.55
CA VAL A 282 -1.27 43.91 -1.43
C VAL A 282 -0.09 44.35 -0.57
N ARG A 283 0.08 43.69 0.59
CA ARG A 283 1.11 44.03 1.59
C ARG A 283 1.00 45.47 2.08
N ASN A 284 -0.24 45.93 2.33
CA ASN A 284 -0.58 47.30 2.71
C ASN A 284 -0.34 48.38 1.64
N GLU A 285 0.01 48.00 0.41
CA GLU A 285 0.20 48.93 -0.71
C GLU A 285 -0.98 48.82 -1.70
N PRO A 286 -1.46 49.94 -2.30
CA PRO A 286 -2.50 49.89 -3.32
C PRO A 286 -2.12 48.99 -4.50
N ASN A 287 -3.06 48.18 -4.98
CA ASN A 287 -2.84 47.28 -6.10
C ASN A 287 -4.11 47.12 -6.93
N GLU A 288 -3.98 47.24 -8.26
CA GLU A 288 -5.12 47.22 -9.19
C GLU A 288 -5.82 45.86 -9.25
N ASP A 289 -5.07 44.78 -9.07
CA ASP A 289 -5.60 43.41 -9.11
C ASP A 289 -6.18 42.96 -7.76
N ALA A 290 -5.99 43.71 -6.67
CA ALA A 290 -6.34 43.28 -5.33
C ALA A 290 -7.82 42.87 -5.18
N ALA A 291 -8.74 43.60 -5.82
CA ALA A 291 -10.16 43.34 -5.72
C ALA A 291 -10.64 42.19 -6.64
N THR A 292 -9.84 41.77 -7.62
CA THR A 292 -10.25 40.76 -8.62
C THR A 292 -10.53 39.40 -8.00
N ILE A 293 -9.95 39.08 -6.83
CA ILE A 293 -10.22 37.83 -6.11
C ILE A 293 -11.67 37.69 -5.64
N PHE A 294 -12.41 38.80 -5.51
CA PHE A 294 -13.83 38.82 -5.16
C PHE A 294 -14.76 38.66 -6.39
N GLU A 295 -14.20 38.61 -7.60
CA GLU A 295 -14.96 38.43 -8.84
C GLU A 295 -15.27 36.94 -9.06
N HIS A 296 -16.34 36.47 -8.43
CA HIS A 296 -16.71 35.05 -8.47
C HIS A 296 -17.48 34.62 -9.72
N THR A 297 -17.70 35.50 -10.70
CA THR A 297 -18.47 35.15 -11.90
C THR A 297 -17.83 33.97 -12.62
N SER A 298 -16.54 34.04 -12.95
CA SER A 298 -15.82 32.94 -13.63
C SER A 298 -15.75 31.65 -12.81
N LEU A 299 -15.72 31.74 -11.48
CA LEU A 299 -15.79 30.56 -10.62
C LEU A 299 -17.16 29.88 -10.74
N ILE A 300 -18.24 30.66 -10.77
CA ILE A 300 -19.61 30.14 -10.82
C ILE A 300 -19.98 29.64 -12.22
N THR A 301 -19.54 30.34 -13.28
CA THR A 301 -19.94 30.03 -14.66
C THR A 301 -19.02 29.04 -15.35
N ASP A 302 -17.72 29.17 -15.12
CA ASP A 302 -16.68 28.48 -15.90
C ASP A 302 -15.81 27.58 -15.02
N ASN A 303 -16.09 27.50 -13.71
CA ASN A 303 -15.27 26.79 -12.74
C ASN A 303 -13.80 27.27 -12.71
N VAL A 304 -13.58 28.57 -12.93
CA VAL A 304 -12.24 29.18 -12.97
C VAL A 304 -12.06 30.21 -11.85
N VAL A 305 -11.02 30.04 -11.04
CA VAL A 305 -10.56 31.06 -10.08
C VAL A 305 -9.62 32.04 -10.78
N THR A 306 -9.88 33.34 -10.64
CA THR A 306 -9.08 34.40 -11.24
C THR A 306 -8.54 35.37 -10.18
N TYR A 307 -7.27 35.77 -10.33
CA TYR A 307 -6.64 36.84 -9.56
C TYR A 307 -5.65 37.61 -10.44
N GLY A 308 -6.03 38.82 -10.85
CA GLY A 308 -5.29 39.59 -11.86
C GLY A 308 -5.11 38.77 -13.14
N LYS A 309 -3.84 38.51 -13.50
CA LYS A 309 -3.49 37.66 -14.65
C LYS A 309 -3.44 36.14 -14.35
N TYR A 310 -3.56 35.75 -13.09
CA TYR A 310 -3.45 34.35 -12.68
C TYR A 310 -4.81 33.68 -12.73
N THR A 311 -4.86 32.52 -13.37
CA THR A 311 -6.06 31.71 -13.49
C THR A 311 -5.78 30.29 -12.99
N LEU A 312 -6.80 29.66 -12.43
CA LEU A 312 -6.78 28.25 -12.06
C LEU A 312 -8.12 27.64 -12.46
N ASP A 313 -8.09 26.76 -13.45
CA ASP A 313 -9.24 25.97 -13.88
C ASP A 313 -9.44 24.78 -12.94
N LEU A 314 -10.61 24.70 -12.29
CA LEU A 314 -10.87 23.69 -11.28
C LEU A 314 -11.19 22.31 -11.87
N ASP A 315 -11.54 22.22 -13.15
CA ASP A 315 -11.81 20.95 -13.83
C ASP A 315 -10.53 20.36 -14.42
N SER A 316 -9.74 21.18 -15.12
CA SER A 316 -8.55 20.71 -15.85
C SER A 316 -7.26 20.86 -15.05
N ASP A 317 -6.89 22.08 -14.63
CA ASP A 317 -5.61 22.32 -13.96
C ASP A 317 -5.53 21.60 -12.61
N VAL A 318 -6.61 21.62 -11.81
CA VAL A 318 -6.61 20.96 -10.49
C VAL A 318 -6.47 19.45 -10.63
N THR A 319 -7.17 18.83 -11.59
CA THR A 319 -7.05 17.39 -11.87
C THR A 319 -5.62 17.04 -12.29
N GLU A 320 -5.06 17.77 -13.27
CA GLU A 320 -3.71 17.54 -13.76
C GLU A 320 -2.65 17.69 -12.65
N ILE A 321 -2.74 18.74 -11.85
CA ILE A 321 -1.82 18.99 -10.72
C ILE A 321 -1.97 17.88 -9.67
N THR A 322 -3.19 17.52 -9.31
CA THR A 322 -3.45 16.55 -8.24
C THR A 322 -2.95 15.16 -8.61
N ASP A 323 -3.22 14.71 -9.83
CA ASP A 323 -2.73 13.43 -10.34
C ASP A 323 -1.20 13.42 -10.45
N ALA A 324 -0.60 14.52 -10.92
CA ALA A 324 0.84 14.65 -11.01
C ALA A 324 1.51 14.63 -9.63
N LEU A 325 0.98 15.37 -8.65
CA LEU A 325 1.47 15.37 -7.27
C LEU A 325 1.32 14.01 -6.62
N ARG A 326 0.20 13.33 -6.85
CA ARG A 326 -0.03 11.99 -6.33
C ARG A 326 1.00 11.00 -6.86
N ALA A 327 1.20 10.97 -8.18
CA ALA A 327 2.20 10.11 -8.82
C ALA A 327 3.63 10.47 -8.40
N PHE A 328 3.91 11.75 -8.16
CA PHE A 328 5.17 12.21 -7.61
C PHE A 328 5.38 11.70 -6.18
N LEU A 329 4.39 11.81 -5.30
CA LEU A 329 4.49 11.36 -3.91
C LEU A 329 4.70 9.84 -3.79
N LEU A 330 4.08 9.03 -4.65
CA LEU A 330 4.36 7.59 -4.73
C LEU A 330 5.84 7.33 -5.07
N ARG A 331 6.37 7.99 -6.10
CA ARG A 331 7.76 7.83 -6.53
C ARG A 331 8.75 8.37 -5.50
N ALA A 332 8.48 9.55 -4.94
CA ALA A 332 9.28 10.17 -3.89
C ALA A 332 9.37 9.29 -2.63
N THR A 333 8.31 8.53 -2.34
CA THR A 333 8.30 7.58 -1.22
C THR A 333 9.17 6.36 -1.51
N ALA A 334 9.08 5.81 -2.73
CA ALA A 334 9.94 4.70 -3.15
C ALA A 334 11.44 5.08 -3.21
N ASP A 335 11.76 6.34 -3.56
CA ASP A 335 13.13 6.88 -3.51
C ASP A 335 13.64 7.13 -2.08
N ALA A 336 12.75 7.19 -1.08
CA ALA A 336 13.10 7.59 0.29
C ALA A 336 13.51 6.42 1.21
N SER A 337 13.22 5.17 0.81
CA SER A 337 13.73 3.93 1.40
C SER A 337 15.10 3.56 0.83
#